data_AF-A0A1Y1LUK4-F1
#
_entry.id   AF-A0A1Y1LUK4-F1
#
_cell.length_a   1.000
_cell.length_b   1.000
_cell.length_c   1.000
_cell.angle_alpha   90.00
_cell.angle_beta   90.00
_cell.angle_gamma   90.00
#
_symmetry.space_group_name_H-M   'P 1'
#
loop_
_entity.id
_entity.type
_entity.pdbx_description
1 polymer ?
#
loop_
_entity_poly.entity_id
_entity_poly.type
_entity_poly.pdbx_seq_one_letter_code
_entity_poly.pdbx_strand_id
1 'polypeptide(L)'
;KHLNFGFQKLYKWTQREFKTLNLENPHMNTSIRQALRVLAERPSLFQNCLSFFAEARERILSEAFHTALTGTTSSGIDDASVKPIDVAAHDMLRYVGDMLAWVHSA
;
A
#
# COMPACT_ATOMS: atom_id res chain seq x y z
N LYS A 1 -27.74 -17.57 11.46
CA LYS A 1 -27.28 -17.71 10.05
C LYS A 1 -26.99 -16.36 9.37
N HIS A 2 -27.84 -15.34 9.51
CA HIS A 2 -27.64 -14.03 8.86
C HIS A 2 -26.39 -13.25 9.30
N LEU A 3 -25.99 -13.37 10.58
CA LEU A 3 -24.81 -12.66 11.10
C LEU A 3 -23.51 -13.07 10.40
N ASN A 4 -23.26 -14.37 10.23
CA ASN A 4 -22.06 -14.85 9.52
C ASN A 4 -22.03 -14.41 8.06
N PHE A 5 -23.20 -14.33 7.40
CA PHE A 5 -23.29 -13.81 6.04
C PHE A 5 -22.97 -12.30 5.98
N GLY A 6 -23.41 -11.54 6.98
CA GLY A 6 -23.04 -10.13 7.15
C GLY A 6 -21.54 -9.93 7.27
N PHE A 7 -20.88 -10.69 8.15
CA PHE A 7 -19.41 -10.66 8.30
C PHE A 7 -18.68 -11.03 7.01
N GLN A 8 -19.12 -12.06 6.28
CA GLN A 8 -18.52 -12.44 5.00
C GLN A 8 -18.68 -11.35 3.93
N LYS A 9 -19.83 -10.68 3.88
CA LYS A 9 -20.07 -9.59 2.94
C LYS A 9 -19.18 -8.39 3.27
N LEU A 10 -19.09 -8.03 4.55
CA LEU A 10 -18.22 -6.97 5.03
C LEU A 10 -16.74 -7.26 4.72
N TYR A 11 -16.29 -8.48 5.03
CA TYR A 11 -14.95 -8.96 4.73
C TYR A 11 -14.59 -8.81 3.24
N LYS A 12 -15.47 -9.30 2.34
CA LYS A 12 -15.26 -9.20 0.89
C LYS A 12 -15.24 -7.75 0.40
N TRP A 13 -16.06 -6.88 1.00
CA TRP A 13 -16.05 -5.45 0.68
C TRP A 13 -14.73 -4.82 1.12
N THR A 14 -14.30 -5.02 2.38
CA THR A 14 -13.04 -4.48 2.91
C THR A 14 -11.82 -4.92 2.08
N GLN A 15 -11.76 -6.18 1.65
CA GLN A 15 -10.68 -6.66 0.78
C GLN A 15 -10.65 -5.96 -0.59
N ARG A 16 -11.81 -5.57 -1.15
CA ARG A 16 -11.86 -4.83 -2.42
C ARG A 16 -11.38 -3.40 -2.22
N GLU A 17 -11.80 -2.75 -1.15
CA GLU A 17 -11.38 -1.39 -0.83
C GLU A 17 -9.85 -1.30 -0.66
N PHE A 18 -9.22 -2.31 -0.07
CA PHE A 18 -7.75 -2.36 0.06
C PHE A 18 -7.01 -2.40 -1.28
N LYS A 19 -7.65 -2.79 -2.38
CA LYS A 19 -7.03 -2.75 -3.71
C LYS A 19 -7.10 -1.37 -4.36
N THR A 20 -8.07 -0.56 -3.95
CA THR A 20 -8.32 0.77 -4.53
C THR A 20 -7.88 1.90 -3.61
N LEU A 21 -7.53 1.59 -2.36
CA LEU A 21 -7.05 2.58 -1.42
C LEU A 21 -5.67 3.08 -1.83
N ASN A 22 -5.55 4.39 -1.89
CA ASN A 22 -4.25 5.01 -1.74
C ASN A 22 -3.85 4.90 -0.27
N LEU A 23 -3.03 3.89 0.04
CA LEU A 23 -2.62 3.53 1.40
C LEU A 23 -1.74 4.61 2.05
N GLU A 24 -1.14 5.49 1.26
CA GLU A 24 -0.34 6.61 1.74
C GLU A 24 -1.17 7.87 2.01
N ASN A 25 -2.50 7.80 1.85
CA ASN A 25 -3.38 8.88 2.28
C ASN A 25 -3.74 8.74 3.78
N PRO A 26 -3.29 9.66 4.65
CA PRO A 26 -3.58 9.60 6.10
C PRO A 26 -5.07 9.75 6.42
N HIS A 27 -5.88 10.28 5.49
CA HIS A 27 -7.34 10.33 5.61
C HIS A 27 -7.97 9.03 5.10
N MET A 28 -7.58 7.88 5.69
CA MET A 28 -8.25 6.61 5.38
C MET A 28 -9.77 6.78 5.46
N ASN A 29 -10.50 6.15 4.54
CA ASN A 29 -11.95 6.24 4.49
C ASN A 29 -12.55 5.77 5.83
N THR A 30 -13.36 6.62 6.47
CA THR A 30 -14.02 6.32 7.76
C THR A 30 -14.81 5.01 7.73
N SER A 31 -15.39 4.66 6.58
CA SER A 31 -16.11 3.39 6.39
C SER A 31 -15.21 2.16 6.54
N ILE A 32 -13.94 2.22 6.15
CA ILE A 32 -13.00 1.10 6.29
C ILE A 32 -12.58 0.93 7.74
N ARG A 33 -12.29 2.03 8.44
CA ARG A 33 -12.01 1.98 9.89
C ARG A 33 -13.18 1.36 10.66
N GLN A 34 -14.41 1.72 10.31
CA GLN A 34 -15.62 1.13 10.90
C GLN A 34 -15.73 -0.36 10.57
N ALA A 35 -15.53 -0.74 9.31
CA ALA A 35 -15.57 -2.15 8.89
C ALA A 35 -14.53 -3.00 9.63
N LEU A 36 -13.30 -2.50 9.77
CA LEU A 36 -12.23 -3.16 10.51
C LEU A 36 -12.56 -3.31 12.00
N ARG A 37 -13.16 -2.29 12.63
CA ARG A 37 -13.62 -2.38 14.01
C ARG A 37 -14.69 -3.45 14.19
N VAL A 38 -15.65 -3.55 13.27
CA VAL A 38 -16.66 -4.62 13.30
C VAL A 38 -16.01 -5.98 13.08
N LEU A 39 -15.10 -6.11 12.10
CA LEU A 39 -14.39 -7.37 11.83
C LEU A 39 -13.52 -7.83 13.01
N ALA A 40 -13.02 -6.92 13.85
CA ALA A 40 -12.24 -7.25 15.05
C ALA A 40 -13.02 -8.12 16.07
N GLU A 41 -14.35 -8.14 16.04
CA GLU A 41 -15.19 -9.08 16.82
C GLU A 41 -15.01 -10.55 16.37
N ARG A 42 -14.33 -10.79 15.24
CA ARG A 42 -14.00 -12.09 14.68
C ARG A 42 -12.49 -12.13 14.36
N PRO A 43 -11.64 -12.52 15.32
CA PRO A 43 -10.18 -12.40 15.20
C PRO A 43 -9.59 -13.03 13.94
N SER A 44 -10.12 -14.16 13.46
CA SER A 44 -9.64 -14.81 12.23
C SER A 44 -9.91 -14.00 10.97
N LEU A 45 -11.10 -13.39 10.84
CA LEU A 45 -11.44 -12.54 9.69
C LEU A 45 -10.62 -11.25 9.71
N PHE A 46 -10.48 -10.66 10.90
CA PHE A 46 -9.68 -9.46 11.09
C PHE A 46 -8.21 -9.70 10.76
N GLN A 47 -7.62 -10.80 11.24
CA GLN A 47 -6.23 -11.15 10.95
C GLN A 47 -6.01 -11.35 9.45
N ASN A 48 -6.91 -12.05 8.76
CA ASN A 48 -6.82 -12.22 7.31
C ASN A 48 -6.92 -10.88 6.56
N CYS A 49 -7.76 -9.95 7.03
CA CYS A 49 -7.81 -8.60 6.47
C CYS A 49 -6.49 -7.85 6.67
N LEU A 50 -5.89 -7.92 7.87
CA LEU A 50 -4.61 -7.27 8.15
C LEU A 50 -3.46 -7.87 7.34
N SER A 51 -3.41 -9.19 7.17
CA SER A 51 -2.42 -9.84 6.32
C SER A 51 -2.54 -9.38 4.87
N PHE A 52 -3.75 -9.37 4.31
CA PHE A 52 -3.98 -8.88 2.96
C PHE A 52 -3.64 -7.38 2.81
N PHE A 53 -3.96 -6.57 3.82
CA PHE A 53 -3.60 -5.17 3.86
C PHE A 53 -2.08 -4.96 3.86
N ALA A 54 -1.35 -5.70 4.70
CA ALA A 54 0.10 -5.62 4.79
C ALA A 54 0.76 -6.03 3.46
N GLU A 55 0.30 -7.14 2.85
CA GLU A 55 0.78 -7.61 1.55
C GLU A 55 0.50 -6.60 0.43
N ALA A 56 -0.71 -6.02 0.39
CA ALA A 56 -1.05 -5.00 -0.58
C ALA A 56 -0.18 -3.74 -0.41
N ARG A 57 0.08 -3.32 0.83
CA ARG A 57 0.91 -2.15 1.14
C ARG A 57 2.36 -2.38 0.78
N GLU A 58 2.93 -3.53 1.15
CA GLU A 58 4.29 -3.93 0.80
C GLU A 58 4.50 -3.88 -0.71
N ARG A 59 3.59 -4.50 -1.48
CA ARG A 59 3.67 -4.52 -2.94
C ARG A 59 3.61 -3.10 -3.53
N ILE A 60 2.67 -2.27 -3.08
CA ILE A 60 2.52 -0.88 -3.59
C ILE A 60 3.77 -0.06 -3.26
N LEU A 61 4.29 -0.13 -2.03
CA LEU A 61 5.48 0.60 -1.63
C LEU A 61 6.73 0.11 -2.37
N SER A 62 6.87 -1.19 -2.59
CA SER A 62 7.98 -1.75 -3.36
C SER A 62 7.94 -1.32 -4.83
N GLU A 63 6.77 -1.35 -5.47
CA GLU A 63 6.58 -0.86 -6.85
C GLU A 63 6.86 0.65 -6.95
N ALA A 64 6.41 1.44 -5.97
CA ALA A 64 6.65 2.88 -5.93
C ALA A 64 8.13 3.20 -5.71
N PHE A 65 8.80 2.47 -4.81
CA PHE A 65 10.24 2.64 -4.58
C PHE A 65 11.05 2.25 -5.81
N HIS A 66 10.71 1.13 -6.46
CA HIS A 66 11.34 0.73 -7.72
C HIS A 66 11.20 1.83 -8.79
N THR A 67 9.99 2.36 -8.97
CA THR A 67 9.73 3.44 -9.91
C THR A 67 10.53 4.70 -9.55
N ALA A 68 10.69 5.02 -8.26
CA ALA A 68 11.51 6.14 -7.82
C ALA A 68 13.01 5.93 -8.10
N LEU A 69 13.50 4.69 -8.00
CA LEU A 69 14.89 4.35 -8.31
C LEU A 69 15.17 4.46 -9.80
N THR A 70 14.36 3.81 -10.63
CA THR A 70 14.67 3.57 -12.04
C THR A 70 13.92 4.50 -13.01
N GLY A 71 12.84 5.14 -12.56
CA GLY A 71 11.88 5.84 -13.42
C GLY A 71 10.94 4.94 -14.18
N THR A 72 11.00 3.63 -13.99
CA THR A 72 10.21 2.67 -14.75
C THR A 72 9.16 2.04 -13.86
N THR A 73 7.91 2.06 -14.32
CA THR A 73 6.82 1.35 -13.66
C THR A 73 7.01 -0.16 -13.75
N SER A 74 6.29 -0.93 -12.93
CA SER A 74 6.33 -2.40 -12.95
C SER A 74 5.90 -3.03 -14.28
N SER A 75 5.20 -2.27 -15.14
CA SER A 75 4.90 -2.65 -16.53
C SER A 75 6.02 -2.35 -17.55
N GLY A 76 7.16 -1.84 -17.10
CA GLY A 76 8.30 -1.48 -17.95
C GLY A 76 8.09 -0.20 -18.76
N ILE A 77 7.16 0.66 -18.32
CA ILE A 77 6.87 1.95 -18.97
C ILE A 77 7.56 3.05 -18.17
N ASP A 78 8.29 3.91 -18.87
CA ASP A 78 8.94 5.09 -18.28
C ASP A 78 7.89 6.06 -17.74
N ASP A 79 8.00 6.41 -16.46
CA ASP A 79 7.21 7.44 -15.82
C ASP A 79 7.93 8.78 -15.95
N ALA A 80 7.53 9.57 -16.96
CA ALA A 80 8.10 10.88 -17.25
C ALA A 80 7.90 11.91 -16.11
N SER A 81 7.04 11.62 -15.12
CA SER A 81 6.83 12.49 -13.96
C SER A 81 7.88 12.28 -12.85
N VAL A 82 8.63 11.17 -12.91
CA VAL A 82 9.60 10.78 -11.89
C VAL A 82 11.02 11.05 -12.40
N LYS A 83 11.84 11.69 -11.57
CA LYS A 83 13.29 11.79 -11.80
C LYS A 83 13.98 10.62 -11.09
N PRO A 84 14.54 9.64 -11.80
CA PRO A 84 15.10 8.44 -11.20
C PRO A 84 16.28 8.76 -10.28
N ILE A 85 16.32 8.13 -9.10
CA ILE A 85 17.45 8.26 -8.17
C ILE A 85 18.73 7.71 -8.82
N ASP A 86 18.64 6.61 -9.59
CA ASP A 86 19.77 5.99 -10.31
C ASP A 86 20.47 6.96 -11.27
N VAL A 87 19.71 7.88 -11.87
CA VAL A 87 20.22 8.84 -12.85
C VAL A 87 20.58 10.17 -12.20
N ALA A 88 19.93 10.52 -11.09
CA ALA A 88 20.13 11.79 -10.39
C ALA A 88 21.34 11.78 -9.45
N ALA A 89 21.68 10.62 -8.87
CA ALA A 89 22.78 10.49 -7.94
C ALA A 89 24.13 10.39 -8.67
N HIS A 90 25.07 11.26 -8.32
CA HIS A 90 26.39 11.32 -8.96
C HIS A 90 27.46 10.51 -8.21
N ASP A 91 27.14 10.08 -6.98
CA ASP A 91 28.01 9.30 -6.10
C ASP A 91 27.19 8.40 -5.17
N MET A 92 27.85 7.42 -4.55
CA MET A 92 27.20 6.39 -3.72
C MET A 92 26.56 6.97 -2.45
N LEU A 93 27.14 8.01 -1.85
CA LEU A 93 26.59 8.61 -0.63
C LEU A 93 25.30 9.36 -0.94
N ARG A 94 25.27 10.11 -2.05
CA ARG A 94 24.05 10.74 -2.55
C ARG A 94 22.99 9.71 -2.89
N TYR A 95 23.37 8.62 -3.57
CA TYR A 95 22.45 7.55 -3.95
C TYR A 95 21.72 6.95 -2.74
N VAL A 96 22.48 6.55 -1.72
CA VAL A 96 21.91 6.03 -0.47
C VAL A 96 21.13 7.12 0.28
N GLY A 97 21.61 8.37 0.26
CA GLY A 97 20.91 9.50 0.87
C GLY A 97 19.54 9.77 0.25
N ASP A 98 19.43 9.73 -1.07
CA ASP A 98 18.19 9.94 -1.80
C ASP A 98 17.22 8.76 -1.62
N MET A 99 17.74 7.51 -1.54
CA MET A 99 16.95 6.34 -1.12
C MET A 99 16.34 6.53 0.27
N LEU A 100 17.14 6.95 1.25
CA LEU A 100 16.68 7.17 2.62
C LEU A 100 15.71 8.35 2.72
N ALA A 101 15.93 9.41 1.95
CA ALA A 101 15.01 10.54 1.86
C ALA A 101 13.65 10.12 1.29
N TRP A 102 13.63 9.28 0.26
CA TRP A 102 12.39 8.71 -0.27
C TRP A 102 11.65 7.88 0.78
N VAL A 103 12.36 6.96 1.45
CA VAL A 103 11.79 6.12 2.52
C VAL A 103 11.24 6.96 3.67
N HIS A 104 11.89 8.08 3.98
CA HIS A 104 11.42 9.01 5.01
C HIS A 104 10.12 9.74 4.61
N SER A 105 9.95 10.03 3.31
CA SER A 105 8.80 10.77 2.79
C SER A 105 7.56 9.91 2.50
N ALA A 106 7.76 8.60 2.37
CA ALA A 106 6.73 7.61 2.03
C ALA A 106 5.79 7.29 3.19
#